data_AF-A0A0F9KJ31-F1
#
_entry.id   AF-A0A0F9KJ31-F1
#
_cell.length_a   1.000
_cell.length_b   1.000
_cell.length_c   1.000
_cell.angle_alpha   90.00
_cell.angle_beta   90.00
_cell.angle_gamma   90.00
#
_symmetry.space_group_name_H-M   'P 1'
#
loop_
_entity.id
_entity.type
_entity.pdbx_description
1 polymer ?
#
loop_
_entity_poly.entity_id
_entity_poly.type
_entity_poly.pdbx_seq_one_letter_code
_entity_poly.pdbx_strand_id
1 'polypeptide(L)'
;MILEDPRYSKVKEAKQTFLDKVLGRTPLMAGVNCNIVTDEGDALIADLMCEAPAKQKFDNANAFIEVGTGFVSEVKTALSCTTPTGSPEEMDGTTYPIIKGAFGGANDNVTQYRATFEAGDLDATGIDESALLNNITVGSAECLAYAQITPTVDVSTVDTLQMNWELTYTGA
;
A
#
# COMPACT_ATOMS: atom_id res chain seq x y z
N MET A 1 2.54 -23.67 -4.03
CA MET A 1 2.16 -24.20 -2.69
C MET A 1 3.33 -23.98 -1.77
N ILE A 2 3.40 -22.81 -1.13
CA ILE A 2 4.39 -22.51 -0.10
C ILE A 2 3.61 -22.23 1.18
N LEU A 3 4.06 -22.90 2.23
CA LEU A 3 3.41 -23.14 3.49
C LEU A 3 3.38 -21.86 4.34
N GLU A 4 2.23 -21.59 4.94
CA GLU A 4 2.00 -20.57 5.97
C GLU A 4 3.01 -20.78 7.13
N ASP A 5 4.00 -19.89 7.24
CA ASP A 5 4.80 -19.77 8.46
C ASP A 5 4.11 -18.74 9.39
N PRO A 6 3.53 -19.17 10.52
CA PRO A 6 2.79 -18.30 11.44
C PRO A 6 3.68 -17.28 12.19
N ARG A 7 4.96 -17.17 11.83
CA ARG A 7 5.89 -16.18 12.39
C ARG A 7 5.81 -14.81 11.72
N TYR A 8 5.13 -14.66 10.58
CA TYR A 8 5.10 -13.40 9.82
C TYR A 8 4.01 -12.38 10.22
N SER A 9 3.07 -12.69 11.12
CA SER A 9 1.97 -11.75 11.49
C SER A 9 2.12 -11.01 12.83
N LYS A 10 3.32 -10.91 13.40
CA LYS A 10 3.47 -10.32 14.74
C LYS A 10 3.58 -8.78 14.70
N VAL A 11 2.49 -8.11 15.07
CA VAL A 11 2.46 -6.70 15.49
C VAL A 11 3.46 -6.50 16.64
N LYS A 12 4.42 -5.58 16.47
CA LYS A 12 5.24 -5.09 17.59
C LYS A 12 4.72 -3.72 17.99
N GLU A 13 3.90 -3.69 19.03
CA GLU A 13 3.53 -2.45 19.70
C GLU A 13 4.80 -1.80 20.29
N ALA A 14 5.11 -0.57 19.89
CA ALA A 14 6.17 0.20 20.52
C ALA A 14 5.73 0.50 21.96
N LYS A 15 6.42 -0.09 22.96
CA LYS A 15 6.09 0.13 24.37
C LYS A 15 6.18 1.61 24.70
N GLN A 16 5.05 2.21 25.10
CA GLN A 16 5.02 3.60 25.57
C GLN A 16 5.98 3.82 26.73
N THR A 17 6.91 4.75 26.56
CA THR A 17 7.79 5.20 27.63
C THR A 17 7.03 6.09 28.60
N PHE A 18 7.47 6.17 29.87
CA PHE A 18 6.82 7.01 30.89
C PHE A 18 6.69 8.48 30.46
N LEU A 19 7.69 8.99 29.73
CA LEU A 19 7.67 10.34 29.16
C LEU A 19 6.59 10.54 28.10
N ASP A 20 6.28 9.53 27.28
CA ASP A 20 5.25 9.64 26.23
C ASP A 20 3.84 9.71 26.83
N LYS A 21 3.62 9.03 27.96
CA LYS A 21 2.37 9.11 28.74
C LYS A 21 2.18 10.49 29.39
N VAL A 22 3.26 11.10 29.88
CA VAL A 22 3.22 12.42 30.51
C VAL A 22 3.04 13.54 29.48
N LEU A 23 3.53 13.35 28.25
CA LEU A 23 3.46 14.34 27.17
C LEU A 23 2.28 14.14 26.21
N GLY A 24 1.38 13.18 26.48
CA GLY A 24 0.20 12.94 25.65
C GLY A 24 0.53 12.52 24.21
N ARG A 25 1.70 11.91 23.98
CA ARG A 25 2.11 11.47 22.64
C ARG A 25 1.50 10.10 22.35
N THR A 26 0.66 10.03 21.33
CA THR A 26 0.16 8.77 20.78
C THR A 26 1.32 7.97 20.19
N PRO A 27 1.39 6.64 20.44
CA PRO A 27 2.43 5.82 19.88
C PRO A 27 2.23 5.72 18.36
N LEU A 28 3.32 5.91 17.60
CA LEU A 28 3.35 5.57 16.18
C LEU A 28 3.13 4.07 16.03
N MET A 29 1.99 3.68 15.44
CA MET A 29 1.74 2.29 15.06
C MET A 29 2.54 2.00 13.79
N ALA A 30 3.53 1.11 13.89
CA ALA A 30 4.23 0.55 12.74
C ALA A 30 3.66 -0.85 12.50
N GLY A 31 2.75 -0.97 11.52
CA GLY A 31 2.33 -2.25 10.96
C GLY A 31 3.38 -2.78 9.98
N VAL A 32 3.60 -4.09 9.97
CA VAL A 32 4.34 -4.76 8.89
C VAL A 32 3.31 -5.61 8.16
N ASN A 33 3.01 -5.25 6.92
CA ASN A 33 1.98 -5.90 6.11
C ASN A 33 2.60 -6.99 5.23
N CYS A 34 1.84 -8.07 5.00
CA CYS A 34 2.17 -9.06 3.99
C CYS A 34 1.63 -8.55 2.65
N ASN A 35 2.51 -8.27 1.70
CA ASN A 35 2.11 -7.84 0.36
C ASN A 35 1.95 -9.07 -0.53
N ILE A 36 0.82 -9.17 -1.20
CA ILE A 36 0.58 -10.16 -2.25
C ILE A 36 0.65 -9.43 -3.57
N VAL A 37 1.59 -9.84 -4.42
CA VAL A 37 1.62 -9.44 -5.82
C VAL A 37 0.53 -10.24 -6.51
N THR A 38 -0.39 -9.55 -7.19
CA THR A 38 -1.46 -10.19 -7.97
C THR A 38 -0.89 -10.87 -9.21
N ASP A 39 -1.61 -11.82 -9.82
CA ASP A 39 -1.18 -12.43 -11.11
C ASP A 39 -1.01 -11.35 -12.19
N GLU A 40 -1.77 -10.26 -12.09
CA GLU A 40 -1.65 -9.05 -12.89
C GLU A 40 -0.33 -8.30 -12.63
N GLY A 41 0.15 -8.29 -11.40
CA GLY A 41 1.43 -7.70 -11.03
C GLY A 41 2.63 -8.42 -11.64
N ASP A 42 2.61 -9.75 -11.64
CA ASP A 42 3.64 -10.56 -12.31
C ASP A 42 3.60 -10.37 -13.83
N ALA A 43 2.40 -10.29 -14.42
CA ALA A 43 2.22 -10.00 -15.84
C ALA A 43 2.73 -8.60 -16.23
N LEU A 44 2.52 -7.60 -15.37
CA LEU A 44 3.04 -6.24 -15.56
C LEU A 44 4.57 -6.23 -15.56
N ILE A 45 5.21 -6.91 -14.60
CA ILE A 45 6.67 -6.99 -14.53
C ILE A 45 7.23 -7.63 -15.81
N ALA A 46 6.60 -8.70 -16.30
CA ALA A 46 7.00 -9.34 -17.55
C ALA A 46 6.83 -8.43 -18.78
N ASP A 47 5.73 -7.68 -18.87
CA ASP A 47 5.48 -6.72 -19.97
C ASP A 47 6.49 -5.57 -19.96
N LEU A 48 6.82 -5.04 -18.78
CA LEU A 48 7.82 -3.98 -18.63
C LEU A 48 9.25 -4.41 -18.99
N MET A 49 9.54 -5.72 -18.96
CA MET A 49 10.81 -6.29 -19.40
C MET A 49 10.84 -6.60 -20.91
N CYS A 50 9.72 -6.44 -21.61
CA CYS A 50 9.64 -6.59 -23.06
C CYS A 50 10.28 -5.39 -23.79
N GLU A 51 10.79 -5.61 -25.00
CA GLU A 51 11.37 -4.54 -25.85
C GLU A 51 10.34 -3.42 -26.15
N ALA A 52 9.06 -3.79 -26.23
CA ALA A 52 7.95 -2.85 -26.42
C ALA A 52 6.86 -3.13 -25.37
N PRO A 53 6.93 -2.49 -24.19
CA PRO A 53 5.90 -2.61 -23.16
C PRO A 53 4.56 -2.11 -23.69
N ALA A 54 3.51 -2.90 -23.52
CA ALA A 54 2.15 -2.54 -23.91
C ALA A 54 1.36 -1.93 -22.74
N LYS A 55 1.79 -2.18 -21.51
CA LYS A 55 1.15 -1.74 -20.27
C LYS A 55 1.82 -0.49 -19.72
N GLN A 56 1.00 0.33 -19.10
CA GLN A 56 1.46 1.56 -18.48
C GLN A 56 2.17 1.24 -17.16
N LYS A 57 3.37 1.79 -17.00
CA LYS A 57 4.15 1.60 -15.79
C LYS A 57 3.52 2.34 -14.62
N PHE A 58 3.57 1.74 -13.43
CA PHE A 58 3.23 2.39 -12.17
C PHE A 58 4.36 3.37 -11.80
N ASP A 59 4.28 4.56 -12.38
CA ASP A 59 5.19 5.68 -12.13
C ASP A 59 4.48 6.80 -11.34
N ASN A 60 5.13 7.94 -11.17
CA ASN A 60 4.60 9.05 -10.36
C ASN A 60 3.31 9.67 -10.92
N ALA A 61 3.01 9.50 -12.21
CA ALA A 61 1.82 10.05 -12.86
C ALA A 61 0.70 9.03 -13.00
N ASN A 62 1.05 7.74 -12.92
CA ASN A 62 0.17 6.64 -13.27
C ASN A 62 0.09 5.61 -12.15
N ALA A 63 0.41 5.99 -10.91
CA ALA A 63 0.21 5.15 -9.73
C ALA A 63 -0.66 5.91 -8.73
N PHE A 64 -1.65 5.20 -8.19
CA PHE A 64 -2.61 5.73 -7.23
C PHE A 64 -2.76 4.74 -6.09
N ILE A 65 -2.96 5.26 -4.87
CA ILE A 65 -3.31 4.43 -3.72
C ILE A 65 -4.77 4.68 -3.41
N GLU A 66 -5.55 3.60 -3.41
CA GLU A 66 -6.92 3.60 -2.93
C GLU A 66 -6.95 3.00 -1.52
N VAL A 67 -7.86 3.49 -0.69
CA VAL A 67 -8.18 2.93 0.62
C VAL A 67 -9.65 2.55 0.66
N GLY A 68 -9.99 1.57 1.49
CA GLY A 68 -11.35 1.06 1.54
C GLY A 68 -11.67 0.26 2.79
N THR A 69 -12.88 -0.28 2.78
CA THR A 69 -13.42 -1.11 3.85
C THR A 69 -13.92 -2.45 3.30
N GLY A 70 -14.06 -3.42 4.20
CA GLY A 70 -14.64 -4.71 3.91
C GLY A 70 -13.63 -5.69 3.33
N PHE A 71 -12.38 -5.68 3.82
CA PHE A 71 -11.41 -6.68 3.44
C PHE A 71 -11.92 -8.09 3.77
N VAL A 72 -12.21 -8.89 2.74
CA VAL A 72 -12.73 -10.25 2.93
C VAL A 72 -11.64 -11.32 2.83
N SER A 73 -10.73 -11.18 1.86
CA SER A 73 -9.75 -12.20 1.54
C SER A 73 -8.57 -11.64 0.77
N GLU A 74 -7.45 -12.34 0.88
CA GLU A 74 -6.24 -12.17 0.08
C GLU A 74 -6.40 -12.64 -1.38
N VAL A 75 -7.49 -13.34 -1.72
CA VAL A 75 -7.83 -13.73 -3.09
C VAL A 75 -9.10 -13.00 -3.51
N LYS A 76 -8.94 -11.92 -4.27
CA LYS A 76 -10.02 -11.11 -4.84
C LYS A 76 -9.93 -11.09 -6.36
N THR A 77 -11.10 -11.12 -7.00
CA THR A 77 -11.27 -10.89 -8.44
C THR A 77 -11.52 -9.41 -8.77
N ALA A 78 -11.69 -8.58 -7.74
CA ALA A 78 -11.85 -7.15 -7.89
C ALA A 78 -10.50 -6.48 -8.17
N LEU A 79 -10.51 -5.47 -9.03
CA LEU A 79 -9.33 -4.68 -9.41
C LEU A 79 -9.22 -3.39 -8.58
N SER A 80 -9.78 -3.39 -7.37
CA SER A 80 -9.87 -2.26 -6.45
C SER A 80 -10.14 -2.77 -5.03
N CYS A 81 -10.17 -1.87 -4.05
CA CYS A 81 -10.72 -2.16 -2.73
C CYS A 81 -12.17 -2.68 -2.86
N THR A 82 -12.61 -3.48 -1.88
CA THR A 82 -13.96 -4.08 -1.88
C THR A 82 -15.03 -3.01 -1.77
N THR A 83 -14.84 -2.07 -0.85
CA THR A 83 -15.65 -0.86 -0.75
C THR A 83 -14.70 0.33 -0.69
N PRO A 84 -14.38 0.97 -1.84
CA PRO A 84 -13.54 2.15 -1.86
C PRO A 84 -14.09 3.27 -0.98
N THR A 85 -13.18 3.96 -0.31
CA THR A 85 -13.46 5.09 0.57
C THR A 85 -12.74 6.31 0.04
N GLY A 86 -13.51 7.32 -0.39
CA GLY A 86 -12.94 8.50 -1.05
C GLY A 86 -12.49 8.21 -2.48
N SER A 87 -11.73 9.14 -3.05
CA SER A 87 -11.08 8.96 -4.34
C SER A 87 -9.69 8.33 -4.15
N PRO A 88 -9.18 7.54 -5.11
CA PRO A 88 -7.77 7.15 -5.11
C PRO A 88 -6.86 8.37 -5.12
N GLU A 89 -5.82 8.33 -4.30
CA GLU A 89 -4.86 9.43 -4.12
C GLU A 89 -3.65 9.24 -5.03
N GLU A 90 -3.18 10.33 -5.64
CA GLU A 90 -1.98 10.31 -6.48
C GLU A 90 -0.72 10.09 -5.62
N MET A 91 0.38 9.66 -6.25
CA MET A 91 1.65 9.55 -5.53
C MET A 91 2.14 10.93 -5.06
N ASP A 92 2.83 10.96 -3.92
CA ASP A 92 3.46 12.14 -3.35
C ASP A 92 4.57 12.72 -4.28
N GLY A 93 4.13 13.51 -5.26
CA GLY A 93 4.93 14.30 -6.19
C GLY A 93 5.98 13.50 -7.00
N THR A 94 6.94 14.21 -7.59
CA THR A 94 8.05 13.62 -8.38
C THR A 94 9.03 12.76 -7.56
N THR A 95 8.72 12.50 -6.29
CA THR A 95 9.61 11.74 -5.40
C THR A 95 9.31 10.26 -5.50
N TYR A 96 8.03 9.85 -5.51
CA TYR A 96 7.64 8.44 -5.49
C TYR A 96 7.10 8.01 -6.86
N PRO A 97 7.31 6.75 -7.28
CA PRO A 97 7.99 5.68 -6.54
C PRO A 97 9.52 5.82 -6.48
N ILE A 98 10.12 5.31 -5.39
CA ILE A 98 11.58 5.22 -5.20
C ILE A 98 12.05 3.78 -5.01
N ILE A 99 13.29 3.49 -5.39
CA ILE A 99 14.00 2.32 -4.86
C ILE A 99 14.48 2.65 -3.45
N LYS A 100 14.12 1.84 -2.46
CA LYS A 100 14.39 2.09 -1.05
C LYS A 100 15.88 1.93 -0.70
N GLY A 101 16.57 1.01 -1.37
CA GLY A 101 18.00 0.74 -1.22
C GLY A 101 18.83 1.27 -2.38
N ALA A 102 20.11 1.54 -2.12
CA ALA A 102 21.09 1.75 -3.19
C ALA A 102 21.41 0.42 -3.86
N PHE A 103 21.71 0.43 -5.16
CA PHE A 103 22.05 -0.76 -5.94
C PHE A 103 23.15 -1.62 -5.27
N GLY A 104 22.88 -2.92 -5.09
CA GLY A 104 23.76 -3.88 -4.41
C GLY A 104 23.79 -3.77 -2.89
N GLY A 105 22.95 -2.92 -2.30
CA GLY A 105 22.78 -2.72 -0.86
C GLY A 105 21.55 -3.42 -0.30
N ALA A 106 21.28 -3.21 0.99
CA ALA A 106 20.03 -3.69 1.59
C ALA A 106 18.82 -2.97 0.99
N ASN A 107 17.75 -3.72 0.70
CA ASN A 107 16.49 -3.24 0.12
C ASN A 107 16.64 -2.64 -1.30
N ASP A 108 17.68 -3.01 -2.04
CA ASP A 108 17.85 -2.62 -3.45
C ASP A 108 16.81 -3.27 -4.38
N ASN A 109 16.10 -4.27 -3.85
CA ASN A 109 14.97 -4.95 -4.45
C ASN A 109 13.60 -4.48 -3.92
N VAL A 110 13.53 -3.33 -3.24
CA VAL A 110 12.27 -2.79 -2.70
C VAL A 110 11.92 -1.47 -3.38
N THR A 111 10.75 -1.42 -4.01
CA THR A 111 10.15 -0.16 -4.48
C THR A 111 9.15 0.34 -3.43
N GLN A 112 9.31 1.60 -3.02
CA GLN A 112 8.37 2.28 -2.15
C GLN A 112 7.49 3.24 -2.95
N TYR A 113 6.19 3.16 -2.70
CA TYR A 113 5.13 4.04 -3.15
C TYR A 113 4.57 4.78 -1.94
N ARG A 114 4.08 6.01 -2.15
CA ARG A 114 3.55 6.81 -1.06
C ARG A 114 2.49 7.78 -1.58
N ALA A 115 1.38 7.87 -0.86
CA ALA A 115 0.33 8.85 -1.07
C ALA A 115 -0.11 9.43 0.27
N THR A 116 -0.49 10.70 0.27
CA THR A 116 -0.96 11.45 1.44
C THR A 116 -2.36 11.96 1.15
N PHE A 117 -3.33 11.40 1.86
CA PHE A 117 -4.69 11.93 1.90
C PHE A 117 -4.69 13.09 2.90
N GLU A 118 -4.85 14.30 2.40
CA GLU A 118 -4.82 15.52 3.19
C GLU A 118 -6.13 15.67 4.00
N ALA A 119 -6.09 16.57 4.97
CA ALA A 119 -7.27 16.84 5.80
C ALA A 119 -8.46 17.30 4.94
N GLY A 120 -9.53 16.51 4.97
CA GLY A 120 -10.75 16.74 4.20
C GLY A 120 -10.94 15.79 3.02
N ASP A 121 -9.92 15.02 2.64
CA ASP A 121 -10.01 14.07 1.52
C ASP A 121 -10.75 12.78 1.92
N LEU A 122 -10.72 12.44 3.21
CA LEU A 122 -11.37 11.27 3.78
C LEU A 122 -12.23 11.64 5.00
N ASP A 123 -13.36 10.93 5.15
CA ASP A 123 -14.19 10.91 6.36
C ASP A 123 -14.80 9.51 6.49
N ALA A 124 -14.10 8.63 7.19
CA ALA A 124 -14.42 7.21 7.23
C ALA A 124 -13.95 6.52 8.51
N THR A 125 -14.70 5.48 8.87
CA THR A 125 -14.38 4.60 9.98
C THR A 125 -14.16 3.17 9.47
N GLY A 126 -13.21 2.47 10.07
CA GLY A 126 -12.93 1.06 9.79
C GLY A 126 -12.18 0.81 8.48
N ILE A 127 -11.34 1.76 8.02
CA ILE A 127 -10.46 1.53 6.86
C ILE A 127 -9.57 0.30 7.16
N ASP A 128 -9.78 -0.76 6.39
CA ASP A 128 -9.16 -2.07 6.61
C ASP A 128 -8.53 -2.64 5.34
N GLU A 129 -8.48 -1.85 4.28
CA GLU A 129 -8.00 -2.25 2.96
C GLU A 129 -7.29 -1.11 2.25
N SER A 130 -6.24 -1.44 1.49
CA SER A 130 -5.67 -0.55 0.48
C SER A 130 -5.30 -1.30 -0.79
N ALA A 131 -5.41 -0.61 -1.92
CA ALA A 131 -5.03 -1.10 -3.24
C ALA A 131 -4.07 -0.13 -3.94
N LEU A 132 -3.07 -0.67 -4.64
CA LEU A 132 -2.16 0.06 -5.52
C LEU A 132 -2.63 -0.11 -6.96
N LEU A 133 -3.03 1.00 -7.58
CA LEU A 133 -3.72 1.05 -8.88
C LEU A 133 -2.89 1.84 -9.90
N ASN A 134 -3.06 1.56 -11.20
CA ASN A 134 -2.46 2.39 -12.26
C ASN A 134 -3.37 3.46 -12.87
N ASN A 135 -4.60 3.58 -12.37
CA ASN A 135 -5.57 4.55 -12.86
C ASN A 135 -6.56 4.93 -11.74
N ILE A 136 -7.06 6.15 -11.79
CA ILE A 136 -8.10 6.67 -10.87
C ILE A 136 -9.46 6.05 -11.18
N THR A 137 -9.73 5.71 -12.45
CA THR A 137 -11.07 5.28 -12.87
C THR A 137 -11.30 3.80 -12.50
N VAL A 138 -12.04 3.58 -11.41
CA VAL A 138 -12.50 2.28 -10.91
C VAL A 138 -13.13 1.46 -12.05
N GLY A 139 -12.65 0.23 -12.25
CA GLY A 139 -13.08 -0.68 -13.32
C GLY A 139 -12.28 -0.60 -14.62
N SER A 140 -11.43 0.43 -14.79
CA SER A 140 -10.38 0.49 -15.82
C SER A 140 -8.97 0.49 -15.25
N ALA A 141 -8.86 0.65 -13.93
CA ALA A 141 -7.62 0.48 -13.19
C ALA A 141 -7.21 -0.99 -13.14
N GLU A 142 -5.94 -1.24 -13.38
CA GLU A 142 -5.29 -2.51 -13.06
C GLU A 142 -4.74 -2.40 -11.63
N CYS A 143 -5.04 -3.41 -10.81
CA CYS A 143 -4.57 -3.47 -9.44
C CYS A 143 -3.30 -4.31 -9.35
N LEU A 144 -2.18 -3.66 -9.05
CA LEU A 144 -0.88 -4.31 -8.90
C LEU A 144 -0.79 -5.13 -7.60
N ALA A 145 -1.39 -4.59 -6.54
CA ALA A 145 -1.44 -5.25 -5.25
C ALA A 145 -2.56 -4.66 -4.40
N TYR A 146 -3.18 -5.48 -3.57
CA TYR A 146 -4.05 -5.05 -2.48
C TYR A 146 -3.61 -5.75 -1.20
N ALA A 147 -3.87 -5.10 -0.07
CA ALA A 147 -3.48 -5.60 1.23
C ALA A 147 -4.51 -5.23 2.29
N GLN A 148 -4.60 -6.09 3.31
CA GLN A 148 -5.30 -5.77 4.53
C GLN A 148 -4.54 -4.71 5.33
N ILE A 149 -5.25 -3.72 5.85
CA ILE A 149 -4.76 -2.79 6.87
C ILE A 149 -5.17 -3.35 8.24
N THR A 150 -4.20 -3.56 9.13
CA THR A 150 -4.47 -4.03 10.48
C THR A 150 -3.56 -3.34 11.50
N PRO A 151 -4.10 -2.74 12.58
CA PRO A 151 -5.54 -2.62 12.88
C PRO A 151 -6.27 -1.70 11.90
N THR A 152 -7.60 -1.77 11.88
CA THR A 152 -8.42 -0.85 11.08
C THR A 152 -8.20 0.60 11.53
N VAL A 153 -8.27 1.53 10.58
CA VAL A 153 -7.97 2.95 10.79
C VAL A 153 -9.24 3.77 10.64
N ASP A 154 -9.45 4.70 11.57
CA ASP A 154 -10.50 5.73 11.47
C ASP A 154 -9.84 7.06 11.09
N VAL A 155 -10.43 7.77 10.12
CA VAL A 155 -9.94 9.06 9.61
C VAL A 155 -11.12 10.01 9.52
N SER A 156 -11.03 11.16 10.16
CA SER A 156 -12.02 12.24 10.04
C SER A 156 -11.53 13.34 9.10
N THR A 157 -12.41 14.29 8.76
CA THR A 157 -12.09 15.42 7.86
C THR A 157 -10.96 16.34 8.34
N VAL A 158 -10.46 16.17 9.58
CA VAL A 158 -9.34 16.96 10.12
C VAL A 158 -8.04 16.18 10.19
N ASP A 159 -8.09 14.89 9.88
CA ASP A 159 -6.95 13.98 9.94
C ASP A 159 -6.28 13.88 8.58
N THR A 160 -4.95 13.70 8.60
CA THR A 160 -4.16 13.35 7.41
C THR A 160 -3.78 11.88 7.51
N LEU A 161 -4.02 11.12 6.44
CA LEU A 161 -3.59 9.73 6.33
C LEU A 161 -2.47 9.61 5.30
N GLN A 162 -1.31 9.12 5.73
CA GLN A 162 -0.21 8.81 4.82
C GLN A 162 -0.08 7.29 4.66
N MET A 163 -0.17 6.82 3.41
CA MET A 163 -0.03 5.41 3.06
C MET A 163 1.33 5.17 2.41
N ASN A 164 2.12 4.26 2.98
CA ASN A 164 3.37 3.80 2.39
C ASN A 164 3.19 2.35 1.92
N TRP A 165 3.43 2.11 0.64
CA TRP A 165 3.37 0.80 -0.01
C TRP A 165 4.77 0.34 -0.39
N GLU A 166 5.15 -0.90 -0.08
CA GLU A 166 6.51 -1.41 -0.36
C GLU A 166 6.48 -2.73 -1.12
N LEU A 167 6.76 -2.72 -2.42
CA LEU A 167 6.89 -3.95 -3.19
C LEU A 167 8.31 -4.48 -3.09
N THR A 168 8.46 -5.69 -2.54
CA THR A 168 9.74 -6.41 -2.49
C THR A 168 9.77 -7.45 -3.59
N TYR A 169 10.68 -7.29 -4.55
CA TYR A 169 10.87 -8.27 -5.62
C TYR A 169 11.76 -9.40 -5.12
N THR A 170 11.25 -10.62 -5.10
CA THR A 170 12.03 -11.83 -4.80
C THR A 170 12.19 -12.64 -6.07
N GLY A 171 13.42 -12.85 -6.52
CA GLY A 171 13.70 -13.83 -7.57
C GLY A 171 13.55 -15.24 -7.01
N ALA A 172 12.66 -16.03 -7.60
CA ALA A 172 12.59 -17.48 -7.38
C ALA A 172 13.37 -18.21 -8.49
#